data_AF-A0A496WI77-F1
#
_entry.id   AF-A0A496WI77-F1
#
_cell.length_a   1.000
_cell.length_b   1.000
_cell.length_c   1.000
_cell.angle_alpha   90.00
_cell.angle_beta   90.00
_cell.angle_gamma   90.00
#
_symmetry.space_group_name_H-M   'P 1'
#
loop_
_entity.id
_entity.type
_entity.pdbx_description
1 polymer ?
#
loop_
_entity_poly.entity_id
_entity_poly.type
_entity_poly.pdbx_seq_one_letter_code
_entity_poly.pdbx_strand_id
1 'polypeptide(L)'
;MSFYVRLFSVGLLILWAPFTKADWMNLTGAETAQNIVEIYVLDDHVKVKLEVYIGDLDKFEELIPDEWFKDSAGERPSLEQRMQTFASQRLQFITGEGVTLPAKLVLAEPRQRVDRQSAYAGMINPLTRQRVQDAPADKRVLYAEIIYPFGGKPDLLKIIPPLDDQGFVTANIGFVAYHQAVPIIDFRFLGQTATLNLDWQDPWYTKFDNKNLSRHHKYPLMLYLYVEPRQVRLESLLRFTDIAELTEFSVDDSQLNFKDKRQLLQQHVKNYYADKDTLEIDGVFFKPDSIRVEFLHATLTGLKVIDIETAMDEPSLLVGVSQQYLISALPQQIDSLWTYFNQRINRIPVVVTDPVGPLMNLIDKDDPEFGWQNFLKQYSDPVLHAVDVDTGWSITIPYLGETKIVNWMPDEQEALDIVDAVLENVRVAFIEKDPARFSQVLGRVISSEQAGALQKELAKLFSPNVTGGGASSVQAFSDMKINGMRELDDPDGFSATISGSANISARHWGHIDQRQFQFQLLLDLIEVDQQWRLADLTVIDIKQAK
;
A
#
# COMPACT_ATOMS: atom_id res chain seq x y z
N MET A 1 28.25 6.73 33.53
CA MET A 1 28.34 5.74 32.43
C MET A 1 26.96 5.23 31.99
N SER A 2 26.06 4.80 32.90
CA SER A 2 24.71 4.32 32.55
C SER A 2 23.80 5.36 31.86
N PHE A 3 23.95 6.65 32.15
CA PHE A 3 23.17 7.72 31.51
C PHE A 3 23.54 7.93 30.03
N TYR A 4 24.84 7.89 29.71
CA TYR A 4 25.35 8.04 28.33
C TYR A 4 25.01 6.83 27.45
N VAL A 5 24.95 5.62 28.02
CA VAL A 5 24.52 4.42 27.28
C VAL A 5 23.04 4.48 26.94
N ARG A 6 22.18 4.98 27.85
CA ARG A 6 20.74 5.17 27.57
C ARG A 6 20.49 6.27 26.52
N LEU A 7 21.24 7.37 26.55
CA LEU A 7 21.15 8.42 25.53
C LEU A 7 21.60 7.91 24.15
N PHE A 8 22.63 7.08 24.10
CA PHE A 8 23.13 6.47 22.86
C PHE A 8 22.12 5.47 22.28
N SER A 9 21.45 4.66 23.10
CA SER A 9 20.40 3.73 22.65
C SER A 9 19.13 4.44 22.16
N VAL A 10 18.76 5.57 22.78
CA VAL A 10 17.63 6.41 22.31
C VAL A 10 18.00 7.15 21.02
N GLY A 11 19.24 7.64 20.90
CA GLY A 11 19.75 8.24 19.65
C GLY A 11 19.78 7.25 18.48
N LEU A 12 20.11 5.97 18.74
CA LEU A 12 20.08 4.91 17.72
C LEU A 12 18.66 4.60 17.23
N LEU A 13 17.66 4.64 18.12
CA LEU A 13 16.25 4.43 17.77
C LEU A 13 15.66 5.60 16.96
N ILE A 14 16.11 6.83 17.18
CA ILE A 14 15.67 8.01 16.43
C ILE A 14 16.27 8.04 15.02
N LEU A 15 17.52 7.58 14.86
CA LEU A 15 18.17 7.47 13.54
C LEU A 15 17.62 6.34 12.66
N TRP A 16 16.85 5.39 13.24
CA TRP A 16 16.25 4.26 12.53
C TRP A 16 14.77 4.43 12.20
N ALA A 17 14.11 5.47 12.75
CA ALA A 17 12.73 5.81 12.43
C ALA A 17 12.43 6.00 10.91
N PRO A 18 13.33 6.55 10.06
CA PRO A 18 13.03 6.70 8.64
C PRO A 18 13.06 5.38 7.84
N PHE A 19 13.46 4.25 8.44
CA PHE A 19 13.51 2.94 7.77
C PHE A 19 12.29 2.05 8.07
N THR A 20 11.27 2.56 8.77
CA THR A 20 10.06 1.78 9.05
C THR A 20 9.16 1.75 7.82
N LYS A 21 9.16 0.61 7.12
CA LYS A 21 8.15 0.28 6.10
C LYS A 21 6.80 0.14 6.79
N ALA A 22 5.90 1.08 6.53
CA ALA A 22 4.55 1.07 7.10
C ALA A 22 3.53 0.68 6.02
N ASP A 23 3.61 -0.56 5.55
CA ASP A 23 2.49 -1.19 4.89
C ASP A 23 1.59 -1.86 5.92
N TRP A 24 0.28 -1.86 5.68
CA TRP A 24 -0.61 -2.66 6.51
C TRP A 24 -0.19 -4.12 6.40
N MET A 25 0.01 -4.74 7.55
CA MET A 25 0.49 -6.11 7.65
C MET A 25 -0.32 -6.83 8.70
N ASN A 26 -0.81 -8.01 8.37
CA ASN A 26 -1.52 -8.80 9.36
C ASN A 26 -0.53 -9.36 10.39
N LEU A 27 -0.68 -8.94 11.65
CA LEU A 27 0.23 -9.33 12.73
C LEU A 27 -0.18 -10.63 13.42
N THR A 28 -1.28 -11.28 13.04
CA THR A 28 -1.74 -12.45 13.79
C THR A 28 -0.92 -13.70 13.50
N GLY A 29 -0.30 -13.82 12.32
CA GLY A 29 0.40 -15.05 11.91
C GLY A 29 -0.56 -16.22 11.65
N ALA A 30 -1.82 -15.94 11.38
CA ALA A 30 -2.82 -17.00 11.19
C ALA A 30 -2.74 -17.59 9.78
N GLU A 31 -2.21 -16.83 8.83
CA GLU A 31 -1.88 -17.26 7.47
C GLU A 31 -0.81 -18.36 7.41
N THR A 32 -0.02 -18.53 8.48
CA THR A 32 0.97 -19.62 8.62
C THR A 32 0.44 -20.83 9.40
N ALA A 33 -0.81 -20.80 9.87
CA ALA A 33 -1.41 -21.90 10.63
C ALA A 33 -1.35 -23.24 9.88
N GLN A 34 -1.25 -24.35 10.60
CA GLN A 34 -1.17 -25.68 10.00
C GLN A 34 -2.32 -25.92 9.01
N ASN A 35 -3.55 -25.65 9.42
CA ASN A 35 -4.72 -25.76 8.56
C ASN A 35 -5.24 -24.37 8.19
N ILE A 36 -5.74 -24.21 6.96
CA ILE A 36 -6.31 -22.95 6.50
C ILE A 36 -7.72 -23.18 5.97
N VAL A 37 -8.64 -22.31 6.39
CA VAL A 37 -10.03 -22.30 5.93
C VAL A 37 -10.36 -20.97 5.28
N GLU A 38 -10.91 -21.02 4.07
CA GLU A 38 -11.59 -19.89 3.44
C GLU A 38 -13.09 -20.16 3.43
N ILE A 39 -13.86 -19.26 4.05
CA ILE A 39 -15.31 -19.37 4.19
C ILE A 39 -15.96 -18.33 3.28
N TYR A 40 -16.85 -18.75 2.39
CA TYR A 40 -17.62 -17.88 1.52
C TYR A 40 -19.10 -18.09 1.80
N VAL A 41 -19.77 -17.09 2.35
CA VAL A 41 -21.23 -17.10 2.47
C VAL A 41 -21.79 -16.59 1.15
N LEU A 42 -22.46 -17.47 0.39
CA LEU A 42 -23.09 -17.19 -0.90
C LEU A 42 -24.62 -17.18 -0.74
N ASP A 43 -25.39 -16.93 -1.80
CA ASP A 43 -26.84 -16.68 -1.68
C ASP A 43 -27.67 -17.86 -1.14
N ASP A 44 -27.20 -19.09 -1.32
CA ASP A 44 -27.92 -20.34 -1.00
C ASP A 44 -27.08 -21.34 -0.18
N HIS A 45 -25.80 -21.05 0.03
CA HIS A 45 -24.91 -21.94 0.80
C HIS A 45 -23.69 -21.22 1.38
N VAL A 46 -23.06 -21.86 2.35
CA VAL A 46 -21.68 -21.55 2.72
C VAL A 46 -20.75 -22.49 1.95
N LYS A 47 -19.82 -21.93 1.17
CA LYS A 47 -18.73 -22.67 0.54
C LYS A 47 -17.48 -22.57 1.43
N VAL A 48 -16.89 -23.71 1.72
CA VAL A 48 -15.65 -23.83 2.48
C VAL A 48 -14.57 -24.41 1.58
N LYS A 49 -13.41 -23.74 1.53
CA LYS A 49 -12.16 -24.30 1.01
C LYS A 49 -11.25 -24.56 2.20
N LEU A 50 -10.86 -25.80 2.41
CA LEU A 50 -10.06 -26.22 3.56
C LEU A 50 -8.76 -26.86 3.06
N GLU A 51 -7.63 -26.34 3.50
CA GLU A 51 -6.32 -26.97 3.41
C GLU A 51 -6.01 -27.64 4.75
N VAL A 52 -6.04 -28.97 4.80
CA VAL A 52 -5.64 -29.77 5.96
C VAL A 52 -4.18 -30.16 5.84
N TYR A 53 -3.35 -29.78 6.81
CA TYR A 53 -1.96 -30.20 6.85
C TYR A 53 -1.86 -31.72 6.99
N ILE A 54 -0.89 -32.35 6.30
CA ILE A 54 -0.74 -33.81 6.32
C ILE A 54 -0.60 -34.38 7.75
N GLY A 55 0.00 -33.61 8.67
CA GLY A 55 0.16 -34.00 10.07
C GLY A 55 -1.10 -33.90 10.94
N ASP A 56 -2.19 -33.34 10.39
CA ASP A 56 -3.50 -33.19 11.07
C ASP A 56 -4.61 -34.00 10.36
N LEU A 57 -4.28 -34.92 9.44
CA LEU A 57 -5.28 -35.69 8.70
C LEU A 57 -6.20 -36.53 9.60
N ASP A 58 -5.68 -37.03 10.72
CA ASP A 58 -6.44 -37.77 11.73
C ASP A 58 -7.58 -36.92 12.33
N LYS A 59 -7.38 -35.61 12.44
CA LYS A 59 -8.39 -34.66 12.93
C LYS A 59 -9.50 -34.37 11.93
N PHE A 60 -9.32 -34.79 10.67
CA PHE A 60 -10.25 -34.55 9.56
C PHE A 60 -10.46 -35.83 8.73
N GLU A 61 -10.44 -36.99 9.39
CA GLU A 61 -10.54 -38.30 8.72
C GLU A 61 -11.76 -38.44 7.82
N GLU A 62 -12.83 -37.72 8.13
CA GLU A 62 -14.09 -37.70 7.37
C GLU A 62 -13.89 -37.19 5.94
N LEU A 63 -12.82 -36.47 5.65
CA LEU A 63 -12.51 -35.93 4.33
C LEU A 63 -11.58 -36.81 3.48
N ILE A 64 -10.90 -37.80 4.09
CA ILE A 64 -9.86 -38.57 3.39
C ILE A 64 -10.49 -39.53 2.36
N PRO A 65 -10.16 -39.43 1.06
CA PRO A 65 -10.71 -40.32 0.03
C PRO A 65 -10.48 -41.80 0.36
N ASP A 66 -11.45 -42.66 0.05
CA ASP A 66 -11.34 -44.09 0.37
C ASP A 66 -10.21 -44.78 -0.41
N GLU A 67 -9.89 -44.29 -1.60
CA GLU A 67 -8.80 -44.77 -2.46
C GLU A 67 -7.41 -44.69 -1.81
N TRP A 68 -7.25 -43.86 -0.77
CA TRP A 68 -5.98 -43.67 -0.09
C TRP A 68 -5.69 -44.76 0.94
N PHE A 69 -6.69 -45.57 1.27
CA PHE A 69 -6.55 -46.69 2.19
C PHE A 69 -6.36 -48.00 1.42
N LYS A 70 -5.24 -48.67 1.67
CA LYS A 70 -4.88 -49.91 0.96
C LYS A 70 -5.80 -51.10 1.30
N ASP A 71 -6.42 -51.11 2.48
CA ASP A 71 -7.14 -52.27 3.03
C ASP A 71 -8.54 -51.95 3.62
N SER A 72 -9.13 -50.78 3.32
CA SER A 72 -10.34 -50.30 4.01
C SER A 72 -11.67 -50.49 3.26
N ALA A 73 -11.69 -51.35 2.24
CA ALA A 73 -12.89 -51.66 1.46
C ALA A 73 -13.88 -52.51 2.28
N GLY A 74 -14.50 -51.95 3.32
CA GLY A 74 -15.57 -52.59 4.08
C GLY A 74 -15.86 -52.06 5.49
N GLU A 75 -14.94 -51.33 6.13
CA GLU A 75 -15.07 -50.95 7.55
C GLU A 75 -15.39 -49.47 7.80
N ARG A 76 -15.19 -48.58 6.81
CA ARG A 76 -15.44 -47.14 6.98
C ARG A 76 -16.93 -46.80 6.80
N PRO A 77 -17.47 -45.83 7.57
CA PRO A 77 -18.80 -45.30 7.32
C PRO A 77 -18.92 -44.70 5.92
N SER A 78 -20.16 -44.64 5.40
CA SER A 78 -20.40 -44.05 4.08
C SER A 78 -19.99 -42.58 4.03
N LEU A 79 -19.72 -42.03 2.84
CA LEU A 79 -19.40 -40.61 2.70
C LEU A 79 -20.51 -39.72 3.30
N GLU A 80 -21.77 -40.09 3.13
CA GLU A 80 -22.90 -39.36 3.72
C GLU A 80 -22.83 -39.33 5.26
N GLN A 81 -22.59 -40.47 5.89
CA GLN A 81 -22.42 -40.57 7.35
C GLN A 81 -21.21 -39.75 7.82
N ARG A 82 -20.09 -39.82 7.09
CA ARG A 82 -18.89 -39.04 7.38
C ARG A 82 -19.14 -37.55 7.29
N MET A 83 -19.85 -37.08 6.26
CA MET A 83 -20.18 -35.66 6.14
C MET A 83 -21.19 -35.19 7.18
N GLN A 84 -22.09 -36.07 7.62
CA GLN A 84 -22.97 -35.77 8.77
C GLN A 84 -22.16 -35.60 10.06
N THR A 85 -21.18 -36.49 10.32
CA THR A 85 -20.25 -36.34 11.45
C THR A 85 -19.42 -35.07 11.31
N PHE A 86 -18.88 -34.78 10.12
CA PHE A 86 -18.10 -33.58 9.86
C PHE A 86 -18.88 -32.30 10.18
N ALA A 87 -20.13 -32.21 9.71
CA ALA A 87 -21.01 -31.06 9.93
C ALA A 87 -21.41 -30.85 11.40
N SER A 88 -21.42 -31.92 12.19
CA SER A 88 -21.89 -31.90 13.59
C SER A 88 -20.78 -31.92 14.62
N GLN A 89 -19.54 -32.27 14.25
CA GLN A 89 -18.44 -32.45 15.20
C GLN A 89 -17.12 -31.80 14.77
N ARG A 90 -16.88 -31.59 13.47
CA ARG A 90 -15.64 -31.00 12.97
C ARG A 90 -15.82 -29.51 12.72
N LEU A 91 -16.23 -29.14 11.52
CA LEU A 91 -16.46 -27.74 11.17
C LEU A 91 -17.96 -27.51 11.05
N GLN A 92 -18.54 -26.87 12.07
CA GLN A 92 -19.99 -26.73 12.17
C GLN A 92 -20.41 -25.32 11.78
N PHE A 93 -21.53 -25.23 11.06
CA PHE A 93 -22.24 -23.99 10.78
C PHE A 93 -23.65 -24.14 11.33
N ILE A 94 -24.00 -23.31 12.33
CA ILE A 94 -25.31 -23.35 12.99
C ILE A 94 -26.01 -22.02 12.75
N THR A 95 -27.25 -22.04 12.27
CA THR A 95 -28.05 -20.82 12.04
C THR A 95 -28.45 -20.16 13.36
N GLY A 96 -28.95 -18.92 13.30
CA GLY A 96 -29.57 -18.25 14.45
C GLY A 96 -30.73 -19.01 15.09
N GLU A 97 -31.40 -19.86 14.33
CA GLU A 97 -32.49 -20.74 14.79
C GLU A 97 -31.99 -22.03 15.47
N GLY A 98 -30.66 -22.25 15.51
CA GLY A 98 -30.06 -23.44 16.09
C GLY A 98 -30.00 -24.64 15.14
N VAL A 99 -30.26 -24.45 13.84
CA VAL A 99 -30.19 -25.53 12.85
C VAL A 99 -28.75 -25.72 12.40
N THR A 100 -28.19 -26.91 12.60
CA THR A 100 -26.90 -27.31 12.05
C THR A 100 -27.03 -27.56 10.55
N LEU A 101 -26.27 -26.83 9.74
CA LEU A 101 -26.28 -27.01 8.29
C LEU A 101 -25.61 -28.33 7.90
N PRO A 102 -26.20 -29.12 6.99
CA PRO A 102 -25.57 -30.34 6.50
C PRO A 102 -24.33 -30.00 5.67
N ALA A 103 -23.32 -30.86 5.66
CA ALA A 103 -22.14 -30.69 4.80
C ALA A 103 -22.20 -31.62 3.58
N LYS A 104 -21.72 -31.13 2.43
CA LYS A 104 -21.55 -31.91 1.20
C LYS A 104 -20.12 -31.74 0.70
N LEU A 105 -19.37 -32.83 0.62
CA LEU A 105 -18.03 -32.83 0.03
C LEU A 105 -18.15 -32.75 -1.49
N VAL A 106 -17.52 -31.74 -2.09
CA VAL A 106 -17.51 -31.52 -3.55
C VAL A 106 -16.21 -32.05 -4.14
N LEU A 107 -15.09 -31.77 -3.48
CA LEU A 107 -13.76 -32.15 -3.93
C LEU A 107 -12.88 -32.47 -2.72
N ALA A 108 -12.04 -33.49 -2.84
CA ALA A 108 -10.97 -33.80 -1.88
C ALA A 108 -9.77 -34.37 -2.64
N GLU A 109 -8.64 -33.67 -2.64
CA GLU A 109 -7.46 -34.08 -3.40
C GLU A 109 -6.15 -33.61 -2.74
N PRO A 110 -5.01 -34.25 -3.01
CA PRO A 110 -3.73 -33.82 -2.46
C PRO A 110 -3.25 -32.58 -3.21
N ARG A 111 -2.82 -31.56 -2.47
CA ARG A 111 -2.23 -30.34 -3.04
C ARG A 111 -0.95 -29.95 -2.30
N GLN A 112 -0.25 -28.98 -2.90
CA GLN A 112 0.77 -28.20 -2.19
C GLN A 112 0.10 -26.97 -1.59
N ARG A 113 0.46 -26.67 -0.34
CA ARG A 113 0.02 -25.50 0.40
C ARG A 113 0.33 -24.23 -0.39
N VAL A 114 -0.65 -23.34 -0.49
CA VAL A 114 -0.44 -22.00 -1.03
C VAL A 114 0.41 -21.18 -0.07
N ASP A 115 1.53 -20.65 -0.56
CA ASP A 115 2.36 -19.71 0.19
C ASP A 115 1.66 -18.34 0.22
N ARG A 116 1.40 -17.86 1.43
CA ARG A 116 0.66 -16.62 1.69
C ARG A 116 1.60 -15.46 2.07
N GLN A 117 2.92 -15.66 1.96
CA GLN A 117 3.96 -14.65 2.19
C GLN A 117 3.73 -13.85 3.49
N SER A 118 3.80 -14.54 4.63
CA SER A 118 3.74 -13.88 5.94
C SER A 118 5.04 -13.14 6.21
N ALA A 119 4.97 -11.83 6.38
CA ALA A 119 6.14 -11.01 6.65
C ALA A 119 6.75 -11.23 8.05
N TYR A 120 6.01 -11.85 8.98
CA TYR A 120 6.49 -12.15 10.33
C TYR A 120 6.67 -13.64 10.58
N ALA A 121 6.52 -14.51 9.58
CA ALA A 121 6.84 -15.93 9.75
C ALA A 121 8.21 -16.10 10.40
N GLY A 122 8.24 -16.79 11.55
CA GLY A 122 9.47 -17.05 12.30
C GLY A 122 10.02 -15.86 13.10
N MET A 123 9.41 -14.68 13.02
CA MET A 123 9.81 -13.45 13.72
C MET A 123 9.06 -13.29 15.06
N ILE A 124 9.55 -12.37 15.91
CA ILE A 124 8.87 -11.99 17.15
C ILE A 124 7.81 -10.94 16.82
N ASN A 125 6.56 -11.25 17.14
CA ASN A 125 5.46 -10.30 17.03
C ASN A 125 5.71 -9.10 17.95
N PRO A 126 5.67 -7.85 17.43
CA PRO A 126 5.98 -6.67 18.22
C PRO A 126 4.94 -6.37 19.32
N LEU A 127 3.68 -6.78 19.11
CA LEU A 127 2.57 -6.56 20.03
C LEU A 127 2.51 -7.64 21.12
N THR A 128 2.55 -8.91 20.74
CA THR A 128 2.40 -10.02 21.69
C THR A 128 3.73 -10.46 22.31
N ARG A 129 4.86 -10.04 21.73
CA ARG A 129 6.22 -10.50 22.07
C ARG A 129 6.42 -12.02 21.93
N GLN A 130 5.50 -12.71 21.26
CA GLN A 130 5.59 -14.14 20.97
C GLN A 130 6.14 -14.36 19.57
N ARG A 131 6.81 -15.50 19.36
CA ARG A 131 7.27 -15.90 18.04
C ARG A 131 6.09 -16.34 17.18
N VAL A 132 5.92 -15.71 16.03
CA VAL A 132 4.98 -16.18 15.00
C VAL A 132 5.57 -17.45 14.39
N GLN A 133 4.78 -18.50 14.32
CA GLN A 133 5.24 -19.76 13.76
C GLN A 133 5.47 -19.63 12.25
N ASP A 134 6.53 -20.26 11.78
CA ASP A 134 6.72 -20.49 10.35
C ASP A 134 5.60 -21.39 9.82
N ALA A 135 5.24 -21.23 8.54
CA ALA A 135 4.38 -22.19 7.88
C ALA A 135 5.04 -23.59 7.92
N PRO A 136 4.25 -24.68 7.96
CA PRO A 136 4.81 -26.03 7.95
C PRO A 136 5.80 -26.23 6.80
N ALA A 137 6.98 -26.77 7.12
CA ALA A 137 8.04 -27.01 6.13
C ALA A 137 7.62 -28.02 5.07
N ASP A 138 6.85 -29.04 5.48
CA ASP A 138 6.16 -29.93 4.55
C ASP A 138 4.93 -29.21 3.99
N LYS A 139 4.93 -29.00 2.68
CA LYS A 139 3.86 -28.26 1.99
C LYS A 139 2.68 -29.15 1.61
N ARG A 140 2.73 -30.47 1.84
CA ARG A 140 1.62 -31.36 1.48
C ARG A 140 0.39 -31.09 2.34
N VAL A 141 -0.74 -30.90 1.66
CA VAL A 141 -2.06 -30.72 2.28
C VAL A 141 -3.10 -31.59 1.58
N LEU A 142 -4.14 -32.00 2.30
CA LEU A 142 -5.39 -32.42 1.69
C LEU A 142 -6.24 -31.17 1.48
N TYR A 143 -6.52 -30.85 0.23
CA TYR A 143 -7.43 -29.77 -0.13
C TYR A 143 -8.85 -30.33 -0.26
N ALA A 144 -9.81 -29.69 0.41
CA ALA A 144 -11.21 -30.06 0.35
C ALA A 144 -12.10 -28.84 0.03
N GLU A 145 -13.07 -29.04 -0.86
CA GLU A 145 -14.18 -28.10 -1.06
C GLU A 145 -15.46 -28.69 -0.46
N ILE A 146 -16.06 -27.99 0.48
CA ILE A 146 -17.29 -28.40 1.17
C ILE A 146 -18.37 -27.34 0.98
N ILE A 147 -19.61 -27.78 0.74
CA ILE A 147 -20.79 -26.92 0.66
C ILE A 147 -21.72 -27.20 1.85
N TYR A 148 -22.18 -26.14 2.51
CA TYR A 148 -23.19 -26.17 3.56
C TYR A 148 -24.44 -25.44 3.05
N PRO A 149 -25.40 -26.14 2.41
CA PRO A 149 -26.58 -25.51 1.85
C PRO A 149 -27.55 -25.07 2.94
N PHE A 150 -28.28 -23.99 2.67
CA PHE A 150 -29.41 -23.54 3.48
C PHE A 150 -30.60 -23.18 2.57
N GLY A 151 -31.82 -23.43 3.04
CA GLY A 151 -33.03 -23.17 2.25
C GLY A 151 -33.48 -21.70 2.27
N GLY A 152 -33.21 -20.99 3.36
CA GLY A 152 -33.47 -19.57 3.53
C GLY A 152 -32.22 -18.85 3.99
N LYS A 153 -32.09 -17.57 3.65
CA LYS A 153 -30.95 -16.71 4.00
C LYS A 153 -30.89 -16.49 5.52
N PRO A 154 -29.94 -17.11 6.25
CA PRO A 154 -29.87 -16.95 7.70
C PRO A 154 -29.38 -15.55 8.08
N ASP A 155 -29.97 -14.92 9.09
CA ASP A 155 -29.46 -13.62 9.59
C ASP A 155 -28.18 -13.78 10.45
N LEU A 156 -27.93 -14.98 10.95
CA LEU A 156 -26.82 -15.30 11.83
C LEU A 156 -26.28 -16.70 11.55
N LEU A 157 -24.95 -16.82 11.57
CA LEU A 157 -24.23 -18.10 11.53
C LEU A 157 -23.22 -18.19 12.68
N LYS A 158 -23.26 -19.29 13.43
CA LYS A 158 -22.20 -19.69 14.34
C LYS A 158 -21.27 -20.64 13.63
N ILE A 159 -19.99 -20.30 13.60
CA ILE A 159 -18.92 -21.10 13.00
C ILE A 159 -18.15 -21.74 14.16
N ILE A 160 -18.17 -23.07 14.23
CA ILE A 160 -17.55 -23.82 15.33
C ILE A 160 -16.42 -24.67 14.76
N PRO A 161 -15.15 -24.47 15.21
CA PRO A 161 -14.03 -25.32 14.82
C PRO A 161 -14.15 -26.72 15.46
N PRO A 162 -13.30 -27.68 15.07
CA PRO A 162 -13.23 -28.97 15.74
C PRO A 162 -12.85 -28.78 17.22
N LEU A 163 -13.70 -29.29 18.13
CA LEU A 163 -13.52 -29.23 19.57
C LEU A 163 -13.38 -30.64 20.16
N ASP A 164 -12.65 -30.77 21.27
CA ASP A 164 -12.65 -31.96 22.10
C ASP A 164 -13.83 -31.97 23.10
N ASP A 165 -13.94 -33.03 23.89
CA ASP A 165 -15.01 -33.20 24.90
C ASP A 165 -14.99 -32.12 25.99
N GLN A 166 -13.87 -31.40 26.14
CA GLN A 166 -13.71 -30.29 27.09
C GLN A 166 -13.99 -28.92 26.44
N GLY A 167 -14.28 -28.90 25.14
CA GLY A 167 -14.53 -27.68 24.36
C GLY A 167 -13.27 -26.96 23.89
N PHE A 168 -12.10 -27.59 23.97
CA PHE A 168 -10.85 -27.02 23.44
C PHE A 168 -10.69 -27.35 21.97
N VAL A 169 -10.11 -26.41 21.22
CA VAL A 169 -9.84 -26.60 19.79
C VAL A 169 -8.78 -27.67 19.58
N THR A 170 -9.07 -28.64 18.72
CA THR A 170 -8.17 -29.77 18.43
C THR A 170 -7.26 -29.53 17.22
N ALA A 171 -7.64 -28.62 16.32
CA ALA A 171 -6.90 -28.29 15.11
C ALA A 171 -6.54 -26.80 15.05
N ASN A 172 -5.28 -26.48 14.78
CA ASN A 172 -4.86 -25.10 14.56
C ASN A 172 -5.33 -24.63 13.18
N ILE A 173 -6.35 -23.77 13.14
CA ILE A 173 -6.99 -23.29 11.91
C ILE A 173 -6.83 -21.76 11.81
N GLY A 174 -6.10 -21.33 10.80
CA GLY A 174 -6.19 -19.95 10.30
C GLY A 174 -7.38 -19.83 9.35
N PHE A 175 -8.15 -18.75 9.43
CA PHE A 175 -9.30 -18.55 8.57
C PHE A 175 -9.48 -17.12 8.09
N VAL A 176 -10.12 -17.03 6.94
CA VAL A 176 -10.71 -15.81 6.37
C VAL A 176 -12.16 -16.10 6.00
N ALA A 177 -12.98 -15.06 6.02
CA ALA A 177 -14.40 -15.18 5.67
C ALA A 177 -14.81 -14.06 4.72
N TYR A 178 -15.68 -14.41 3.78
CA TYR A 178 -16.25 -13.54 2.77
C TYR A 178 -17.78 -13.65 2.81
N HIS A 179 -18.46 -12.53 2.60
CA HIS A 179 -19.87 -12.52 2.25
C HIS A 179 -19.98 -12.11 0.78
N GLN A 180 -20.39 -13.04 -0.07
CA GLN A 180 -20.18 -12.97 -1.51
C GLN A 180 -18.69 -12.75 -1.82
N ALA A 181 -18.34 -11.64 -2.47
CA ALA A 181 -16.96 -11.27 -2.78
C ALA A 181 -16.32 -10.34 -1.74
N VAL A 182 -17.07 -9.90 -0.72
CA VAL A 182 -16.59 -8.91 0.24
C VAL A 182 -15.85 -9.60 1.38
N PRO A 183 -14.55 -9.32 1.61
CA PRO A 183 -13.84 -9.85 2.76
C PRO A 183 -14.48 -9.31 4.04
N ILE A 184 -14.74 -10.16 5.03
CA ILE A 184 -15.32 -9.78 6.33
C ILE A 184 -14.18 -9.54 7.35
N ILE A 185 -13.15 -10.38 7.27
CA ILE A 185 -12.00 -10.39 8.18
C ILE A 185 -10.69 -10.55 7.41
N ASP A 186 -9.60 -10.06 7.99
CA ASP A 186 -8.26 -10.50 7.61
C ASP A 186 -8.01 -11.92 8.19
N PHE A 187 -6.86 -12.53 7.90
CA PHE A 187 -6.50 -13.82 8.50
C PHE A 187 -6.57 -13.76 10.04
N ARG A 188 -7.32 -14.67 10.65
CA ARG A 188 -7.43 -14.83 12.11
C ARG A 188 -7.38 -16.31 12.47
N PHE A 189 -7.11 -16.63 13.73
CA PHE A 189 -7.25 -18.01 14.20
C PHE A 189 -8.71 -18.31 14.57
N LEU A 190 -9.25 -19.44 14.10
CA LEU A 190 -10.56 -19.94 14.52
C LEU A 190 -10.40 -20.75 15.81
N GLY A 191 -10.11 -20.04 16.91
CA GLY A 191 -9.79 -20.65 18.21
C GLY A 191 -11.01 -20.92 19.10
N GLN A 192 -12.21 -20.54 18.68
CA GLN A 192 -13.46 -20.71 19.43
C GLN A 192 -14.65 -20.50 18.49
N THR A 193 -15.87 -20.72 18.99
CA THR A 193 -17.09 -20.38 18.25
C THR A 193 -17.08 -18.90 17.83
N ALA A 194 -17.24 -18.66 16.54
CA ALA A 194 -17.33 -17.32 15.96
C ALA A 194 -18.75 -17.06 15.47
N THR A 195 -19.42 -16.08 16.06
CA THR A 195 -20.76 -15.65 15.65
C THR A 195 -20.68 -14.56 14.59
N LEU A 196 -21.23 -14.84 13.42
CA LEU A 196 -21.30 -13.97 12.25
C LEU A 196 -22.74 -13.48 12.05
N ASN A 197 -22.94 -12.16 12.09
CA ASN A 197 -24.20 -11.52 11.73
C ASN A 197 -24.15 -11.13 10.25
N LEU A 198 -25.12 -11.61 9.48
CA LEU A 198 -25.19 -11.43 8.04
C LEU A 198 -26.07 -10.24 7.69
N ASP A 199 -25.58 -9.36 6.83
CA ASP A 199 -26.37 -8.31 6.20
C ASP A 199 -26.55 -8.66 4.72
N TRP A 200 -27.70 -9.26 4.39
CA TRP A 200 -28.05 -9.69 3.03
C TRP A 200 -28.42 -8.54 2.10
N GLN A 201 -28.72 -7.36 2.66
CA GLN A 201 -28.96 -6.16 1.88
C GLN A 201 -27.62 -5.58 1.42
N ASP A 202 -26.60 -5.64 2.28
CA ASP A 202 -25.28 -5.10 1.97
C ASP A 202 -24.16 -5.91 2.67
N PRO A 203 -23.49 -6.81 1.92
CA PRO A 203 -22.44 -7.69 2.44
C PRO A 203 -21.29 -6.97 3.15
N TRP A 204 -21.07 -5.68 2.90
CA TRP A 204 -20.03 -4.89 3.56
C TRP A 204 -20.24 -4.79 5.07
N TYR A 205 -21.50 -4.83 5.53
CA TYR A 205 -21.88 -4.69 6.95
C TYR A 205 -22.05 -6.01 7.68
N THR A 206 -21.88 -7.13 7.00
CA THR A 206 -21.69 -8.43 7.66
C THR A 206 -20.49 -8.35 8.60
N LYS A 207 -20.66 -8.81 9.84
CA LYS A 207 -19.64 -8.69 10.88
C LYS A 207 -19.73 -9.77 11.94
N PHE A 208 -18.58 -10.11 12.50
CA PHE A 208 -18.53 -10.94 13.70
C PHE A 208 -18.87 -10.13 14.95
N ASP A 209 -19.48 -10.77 15.96
CA ASP A 209 -19.67 -10.16 17.29
C ASP A 209 -18.34 -9.83 17.96
N ASN A 210 -17.34 -10.69 17.74
CA ASN A 210 -16.00 -10.50 18.26
C ASN A 210 -15.29 -9.38 17.49
N LYS A 211 -15.03 -8.25 18.16
CA LYS A 211 -14.36 -7.08 17.58
C LYS A 211 -12.93 -7.37 17.07
N ASN A 212 -12.28 -8.44 17.51
CA ASN A 212 -10.97 -8.86 17.02
C ASN A 212 -11.04 -9.58 15.66
N LEU A 213 -12.23 -10.06 15.29
CA LEU A 213 -12.52 -10.66 13.98
C LEU A 213 -13.09 -9.57 13.06
N SER A 214 -12.22 -8.67 12.62
CA SER A 214 -12.55 -7.62 11.66
C SER A 214 -11.44 -7.48 10.62
N ARG A 215 -11.82 -7.04 9.41
CA ARG A 215 -10.87 -6.60 8.39
C ARG A 215 -10.25 -5.25 8.73
N HIS A 216 -9.08 -4.98 8.16
CA HIS A 216 -8.42 -3.68 8.31
C HIS A 216 -9.23 -2.55 7.66
N HIS A 217 -9.59 -2.70 6.39
CA HIS A 217 -10.41 -1.75 5.63
C HIS A 217 -11.91 -1.94 5.91
N LYS A 218 -12.32 -1.73 7.16
CA LYS A 218 -13.71 -1.93 7.60
C LYS A 218 -14.64 -0.76 7.27
N TYR A 219 -14.08 0.45 7.16
CA TYR A 219 -14.87 1.65 6.87
C TYR A 219 -15.17 1.72 5.37
N PRO A 220 -16.44 1.93 4.98
CA PRO A 220 -16.86 2.04 3.57
C PRO A 220 -16.31 3.29 2.88
N LEU A 221 -15.93 4.30 3.67
CA LEU A 221 -15.34 5.57 3.23
C LEU A 221 -14.15 5.91 4.12
N MET A 222 -13.03 6.29 3.52
CA MET A 222 -11.82 6.81 4.19
C MET A 222 -11.28 8.03 3.44
N LEU A 223 -10.73 8.99 4.17
CA LEU A 223 -10.11 10.20 3.62
C LEU A 223 -8.63 10.23 3.96
N TYR A 224 -7.84 10.75 3.02
CA TYR A 224 -6.39 10.91 3.15
C TYR A 224 -6.01 12.31 2.69
N LEU A 225 -5.34 13.08 3.54
CA LEU A 225 -4.82 14.40 3.21
C LEU A 225 -3.29 14.34 3.23
N TYR A 226 -2.65 14.50 2.08
CA TYR A 226 -1.20 14.57 1.97
C TYR A 226 -0.76 16.01 1.84
N VAL A 227 0.14 16.45 2.72
CA VAL A 227 0.73 17.78 2.72
C VAL A 227 2.21 17.63 2.36
N GLU A 228 2.56 18.03 1.14
CA GLU A 228 3.89 17.90 0.57
C GLU A 228 4.42 19.28 0.12
N PRO A 229 5.74 19.49 -0.08
CA PRO A 229 6.31 20.83 -0.28
C PRO A 229 5.73 21.62 -1.47
N ARG A 230 5.30 20.92 -2.54
CA ARG A 230 4.80 21.51 -3.80
C ARG A 230 3.39 21.06 -4.18
N GLN A 231 2.75 20.27 -3.33
CA GLN A 231 1.38 19.83 -3.56
C GLN A 231 0.67 19.50 -2.25
N VAL A 232 -0.63 19.78 -2.22
CA VAL A 232 -1.57 19.14 -1.31
C VAL A 232 -2.35 18.12 -2.10
N ARG A 233 -2.69 16.98 -1.49
CA ARG A 233 -3.50 15.96 -2.15
C ARG A 233 -4.59 15.47 -1.21
N LEU A 234 -5.84 15.56 -1.65
CA LEU A 234 -6.98 15.01 -0.95
C LEU A 234 -7.46 13.75 -1.69
N GLU A 235 -7.29 12.60 -1.04
CA GLU A 235 -7.76 11.33 -1.56
C GLU A 235 -8.96 10.82 -0.75
N SER A 236 -9.97 10.32 -1.45
CA SER A 236 -11.13 9.66 -0.84
C SER A 236 -11.28 8.27 -1.43
N LEU A 237 -11.40 7.26 -0.57
CA LEU A 237 -11.64 5.87 -0.96
C LEU A 237 -13.05 5.48 -0.52
N LEU A 238 -13.93 5.19 -1.48
CA LEU A 238 -15.34 4.85 -1.25
C LEU A 238 -15.70 3.53 -1.92
N ARG A 239 -16.82 2.93 -1.56
CA ARG A 239 -17.43 1.87 -2.38
C ARG A 239 -18.05 2.46 -3.64
N PHE A 240 -18.18 1.64 -4.67
CA PHE A 240 -18.82 2.05 -5.93
C PHE A 240 -20.22 2.65 -5.71
N THR A 241 -21.05 1.98 -4.90
CA THR A 241 -22.42 2.44 -4.60
C THR A 241 -22.44 3.77 -3.86
N ASP A 242 -21.53 3.97 -2.90
CA ASP A 242 -21.48 5.18 -2.09
C ASP A 242 -21.03 6.39 -2.91
N ILE A 243 -20.07 6.23 -3.83
CA ILE A 243 -19.67 7.35 -4.70
C ILE A 243 -20.70 7.64 -5.78
N ALA A 244 -21.40 6.62 -6.26
CA ALA A 244 -22.52 6.82 -7.18
C ALA A 244 -23.64 7.64 -6.51
N GLU A 245 -23.99 7.31 -5.27
CA GLU A 245 -24.96 8.08 -4.47
C GLU A 245 -24.47 9.52 -4.21
N LEU A 246 -23.24 9.69 -3.72
CA LEU A 246 -22.62 11.00 -3.45
C LEU A 246 -22.63 11.93 -4.66
N THR A 247 -22.36 11.38 -5.85
CA THR A 247 -22.24 12.15 -7.08
C THR A 247 -23.53 12.16 -7.91
N GLU A 248 -24.62 11.57 -7.40
CA GLU A 248 -25.87 11.40 -8.12
C GLU A 248 -25.70 10.71 -9.49
N PHE A 249 -24.76 9.76 -9.56
CA PHE A 249 -24.52 8.98 -10.77
C PHE A 249 -25.59 7.90 -10.93
N SER A 250 -26.31 7.94 -12.05
CA SER A 250 -27.27 6.92 -12.43
C SER A 250 -27.12 6.59 -13.91
N VAL A 251 -27.10 5.30 -14.24
CA VAL A 251 -27.11 4.79 -15.62
C VAL A 251 -28.06 3.60 -15.73
N ASP A 252 -28.56 3.34 -16.94
CA ASP A 252 -29.38 2.15 -17.21
C ASP A 252 -28.48 0.92 -17.26
N ASP A 253 -28.42 0.19 -16.14
CA ASP A 253 -27.58 -0.99 -15.96
C ASP A 253 -27.99 -2.18 -16.85
N SER A 254 -29.20 -2.17 -17.42
CA SER A 254 -29.72 -3.34 -18.17
C SER A 254 -29.00 -3.61 -19.49
N GLN A 255 -28.23 -2.66 -20.01
CA GLN A 255 -27.54 -2.78 -21.30
C GLN A 255 -26.03 -2.47 -21.26
N LEU A 256 -25.49 -2.08 -20.11
CA LEU A 256 -24.08 -1.71 -19.99
C LEU A 256 -23.26 -2.89 -19.45
N ASN A 257 -22.13 -3.17 -20.10
CA ASN A 257 -21.14 -4.07 -19.49
C ASN A 257 -20.40 -3.33 -18.36
N PHE A 258 -19.73 -4.09 -17.48
CA PHE A 258 -19.02 -3.54 -16.32
C PHE A 258 -17.96 -2.49 -16.69
N LYS A 259 -17.26 -2.67 -17.81
CA LYS A 259 -16.22 -1.75 -18.28
C LYS A 259 -16.82 -0.39 -18.62
N ASP A 260 -17.88 -0.38 -19.41
CA ASP A 260 -18.53 0.86 -19.86
C ASP A 260 -19.14 1.62 -18.67
N LYS A 261 -19.80 0.91 -17.74
CA LYS A 261 -20.32 1.49 -16.49
C LYS A 261 -19.20 2.16 -15.68
N ARG A 262 -18.06 1.49 -15.50
CA ARG A 262 -16.89 2.04 -14.79
C ARG A 262 -16.29 3.24 -15.51
N GLN A 263 -16.20 3.22 -16.84
CA GLN A 263 -15.69 4.35 -17.62
C GLN A 263 -16.59 5.58 -17.48
N LEU A 264 -17.90 5.38 -17.55
CA LEU A 264 -18.88 6.45 -17.34
C LEU A 264 -18.81 7.03 -15.93
N LEU A 265 -18.75 6.18 -14.89
CA LEU A 265 -18.56 6.65 -13.52
C LEU A 265 -17.25 7.42 -13.38
N GLN A 266 -16.14 6.91 -13.95
CA GLN A 266 -14.84 7.56 -13.87
C GLN A 266 -14.87 8.98 -14.44
N GLN A 267 -15.52 9.17 -15.59
CA GLN A 267 -15.67 10.49 -16.20
C GLN A 267 -16.63 11.38 -15.42
N HIS A 268 -17.73 10.83 -14.92
CA HIS A 268 -18.71 11.54 -14.09
C HIS A 268 -18.06 12.09 -12.82
N VAL A 269 -17.33 11.27 -12.08
CA VAL A 269 -16.63 11.66 -10.85
C VAL A 269 -15.58 12.74 -11.13
N LYS A 270 -14.81 12.63 -12.22
CA LYS A 270 -13.87 13.69 -12.64
C LYS A 270 -14.58 15.03 -12.85
N ASN A 271 -15.71 15.01 -13.56
CA ASN A 271 -16.48 16.23 -13.80
C ASN A 271 -17.09 16.80 -12.51
N TYR A 272 -17.59 15.93 -11.62
CA TYR A 272 -18.19 16.32 -10.36
C TYR A 272 -17.22 17.11 -9.46
N TYR A 273 -15.96 16.70 -9.40
CA TYR A 273 -14.95 17.36 -8.56
C TYR A 273 -14.24 18.54 -9.24
N ALA A 274 -14.26 18.64 -10.57
CA ALA A 274 -13.49 19.64 -11.32
C ALA A 274 -13.80 21.10 -10.94
N ASP A 275 -15.06 21.37 -10.59
CA ASP A 275 -15.53 22.71 -10.25
C ASP A 275 -15.80 22.94 -8.76
N LYS A 276 -15.48 21.96 -7.91
CA LYS A 276 -15.68 22.10 -6.46
C LYS A 276 -14.47 22.70 -5.78
N ASP A 277 -14.71 23.75 -5.02
CA ASP A 277 -13.78 24.33 -4.05
C ASP A 277 -13.81 23.47 -2.77
N THR A 278 -13.10 22.35 -2.78
CA THR A 278 -13.16 21.34 -1.71
C THR A 278 -12.15 21.58 -0.58
N LEU A 279 -11.22 22.51 -0.76
CA LEU A 279 -10.09 22.68 0.15
C LEU A 279 -9.71 24.15 0.29
N GLU A 280 -9.64 24.61 1.53
CA GLU A 280 -9.16 25.94 1.90
C GLU A 280 -7.70 25.81 2.35
N ILE A 281 -6.79 26.50 1.66
CA ILE A 281 -5.35 26.52 1.98
C ILE A 281 -4.99 27.95 2.33
N ASP A 282 -4.49 28.17 3.54
CA ASP A 282 -4.08 29.48 4.05
C ASP A 282 -5.16 30.58 3.87
N GLY A 283 -6.43 30.22 4.07
CA GLY A 283 -7.56 31.16 3.96
C GLY A 283 -8.12 31.37 2.55
N VAL A 284 -7.62 30.62 1.56
CA VAL A 284 -8.01 30.72 0.16
C VAL A 284 -8.56 29.38 -0.33
N PHE A 285 -9.72 29.40 -0.97
CA PHE A 285 -10.32 28.21 -1.57
C PHE A 285 -9.63 27.84 -2.90
N PHE A 286 -9.29 26.57 -3.05
CA PHE A 286 -8.69 26.02 -4.26
C PHE A 286 -9.60 25.00 -4.93
N LYS A 287 -9.61 25.06 -6.27
CA LYS A 287 -10.05 23.95 -7.13
C LYS A 287 -8.89 22.96 -7.32
N PRO A 288 -9.18 21.67 -7.53
CA PRO A 288 -8.13 20.72 -7.86
C PRO A 288 -7.52 21.01 -9.24
N ASP A 289 -6.20 21.05 -9.33
CA ASP A 289 -5.45 21.16 -10.59
C ASP A 289 -5.55 19.87 -11.41
N SER A 290 -5.67 18.73 -10.73
CA SER A 290 -5.90 17.44 -11.39
C SER A 290 -6.74 16.49 -10.54
N ILE A 291 -7.50 15.62 -11.22
CA ILE A 291 -8.34 14.60 -10.59
C ILE A 291 -8.04 13.24 -11.24
N ARG A 292 -7.60 12.30 -10.42
CA ARG A 292 -7.43 10.89 -10.81
C ARG A 292 -8.52 10.05 -10.14
N VAL A 293 -9.10 9.15 -10.90
CA VAL A 293 -10.10 8.19 -10.42
C VAL A 293 -9.63 6.79 -10.78
N GLU A 294 -9.50 5.94 -9.78
CA GLU A 294 -8.96 4.59 -9.87
C GLU A 294 -9.92 3.58 -9.23
N PHE A 295 -9.89 2.35 -9.72
CA PHE A 295 -10.66 1.25 -9.18
C PHE A 295 -9.75 0.35 -8.36
N LEU A 296 -10.20 -0.05 -7.18
CA LEU A 296 -9.41 -0.80 -6.22
C LEU A 296 -10.17 -2.00 -5.69
N HIS A 297 -9.41 -3.00 -5.27
CA HIS A 297 -9.89 -4.16 -4.55
C HIS A 297 -9.13 -4.27 -3.22
N ALA A 298 -9.87 -4.51 -2.13
CA ALA A 298 -9.26 -4.84 -0.84
C ALA A 298 -8.87 -6.32 -0.82
N THR A 299 -7.57 -6.60 -0.72
CA THR A 299 -7.01 -7.94 -0.58
C THR A 299 -6.59 -8.21 0.86
N LEU A 300 -6.17 -9.45 1.13
CA LEU A 300 -5.58 -9.84 2.41
C LEU A 300 -4.21 -9.24 2.69
N THR A 301 -3.64 -8.48 1.75
CA THR A 301 -2.35 -7.78 1.87
C THR A 301 -2.47 -6.26 1.70
N GLY A 302 -3.71 -5.72 1.60
CA GLY A 302 -3.97 -4.29 1.46
C GLY A 302 -4.79 -3.95 0.21
N LEU A 303 -4.73 -2.68 -0.21
CA LEU A 303 -5.46 -2.20 -1.38
C LEU A 303 -4.66 -2.43 -2.66
N LYS A 304 -5.32 -2.97 -3.69
CA LYS A 304 -4.73 -3.17 -5.01
C LYS A 304 -5.52 -2.41 -6.06
N VAL A 305 -4.83 -1.56 -6.83
CA VAL A 305 -5.41 -0.94 -8.03
C VAL A 305 -5.62 -2.01 -9.10
N ILE A 306 -6.80 -1.98 -9.73
CA ILE A 306 -7.19 -2.93 -10.77
C ILE A 306 -7.46 -2.20 -12.08
N ASP A 307 -7.18 -2.89 -13.19
CA ASP A 307 -7.55 -2.39 -14.51
C ASP A 307 -9.05 -2.34 -14.66
N ILE A 308 -9.54 -1.37 -15.44
CA ILE A 308 -10.97 -1.13 -15.63
C ILE A 308 -11.72 -2.34 -16.20
N GLU A 309 -11.01 -3.19 -16.95
CA GLU A 309 -11.52 -4.42 -17.58
C GLU A 309 -11.54 -5.62 -16.64
N THR A 310 -10.95 -5.51 -15.44
CA THR A 310 -10.90 -6.61 -14.48
C THR A 310 -12.31 -6.98 -14.02
N ALA A 311 -12.73 -8.20 -14.35
CA ALA A 311 -14.00 -8.75 -13.88
C ALA A 311 -13.98 -8.88 -12.35
N MET A 312 -14.89 -8.19 -11.67
CA MET A 312 -15.00 -8.20 -10.22
C MET A 312 -16.40 -7.77 -9.79
N ASP A 313 -16.90 -8.38 -8.72
CA ASP A 313 -18.19 -8.06 -8.14
C ASP A 313 -18.22 -6.63 -7.60
N GLU A 314 -19.28 -5.90 -7.94
CA GLU A 314 -19.47 -4.49 -7.56
C GLU A 314 -19.44 -4.25 -6.03
N PRO A 315 -19.98 -5.13 -5.15
CA PRO A 315 -19.93 -4.93 -3.71
C PRO A 315 -18.53 -4.90 -3.09
N SER A 316 -17.52 -5.51 -3.74
CA SER A 316 -16.13 -5.50 -3.29
C SER A 316 -15.26 -4.46 -3.99
N LEU A 317 -15.86 -3.70 -4.93
CA LEU A 317 -15.20 -2.66 -5.70
C LEU A 317 -15.13 -1.35 -4.93
N LEU A 318 -13.91 -0.86 -4.76
CA LEU A 318 -13.63 0.45 -4.21
C LEU A 318 -13.27 1.41 -5.34
N VAL A 319 -13.62 2.68 -5.16
CA VAL A 319 -13.32 3.78 -6.06
C VAL A 319 -12.48 4.77 -5.28
N GLY A 320 -11.25 4.94 -5.73
CA GLY A 320 -10.33 5.93 -5.22
C GLY A 320 -10.41 7.20 -6.06
N VAL A 321 -10.63 8.35 -5.42
CA VAL A 321 -10.54 9.67 -6.04
C VAL A 321 -9.35 10.41 -5.43
N SER A 322 -8.46 10.91 -6.26
CA SER A 322 -7.27 11.67 -5.84
C SER A 322 -7.34 13.06 -6.48
N GLN A 323 -7.52 14.08 -5.63
CA GLN A 323 -7.54 15.50 -5.99
C GLN A 323 -6.19 16.11 -5.66
N GLN A 324 -5.51 16.71 -6.64
CA GLN A 324 -4.21 17.36 -6.47
C GLN A 324 -4.36 18.88 -6.53
N TYR A 325 -3.69 19.56 -5.61
CA TYR A 325 -3.61 21.03 -5.54
C TYR A 325 -2.15 21.43 -5.53
N LEU A 326 -1.74 22.23 -6.51
CA LEU A 326 -0.38 22.72 -6.68
C LEU A 326 -0.18 23.93 -5.76
N ILE A 327 0.90 23.89 -4.98
CA ILE A 327 1.29 24.95 -4.05
C ILE A 327 2.74 25.34 -4.27
N SER A 328 3.09 26.58 -3.96
CA SER A 328 4.47 27.07 -4.09
C SER A 328 5.39 26.72 -2.92
N ALA A 329 4.81 26.50 -1.74
CA ALA A 329 5.52 26.22 -0.50
C ALA A 329 4.56 25.49 0.44
N LEU A 330 5.12 24.85 1.48
CA LEU A 330 4.33 24.19 2.50
C LEU A 330 3.36 25.19 3.18
N PRO A 331 2.06 24.89 3.27
CA PRO A 331 1.09 25.83 3.83
C PRO A 331 1.26 25.97 5.35
N GLN A 332 0.55 26.93 5.93
CA GLN A 332 0.42 27.07 7.38
C GLN A 332 -0.84 26.39 7.90
N GLN A 333 -1.90 26.39 7.10
CA GLN A 333 -3.18 25.82 7.47
C GLN A 333 -3.92 25.28 6.25
N ILE A 334 -4.59 24.15 6.44
CA ILE A 334 -5.50 23.52 5.50
C ILE A 334 -6.78 23.18 6.24
N ASP A 335 -7.91 23.60 5.70
CA ASP A 335 -9.24 23.26 6.21
C ASP A 335 -10.09 22.64 5.09
N SER A 336 -10.92 21.66 5.46
CA SER A 336 -11.84 20.99 4.56
C SER A 336 -13.07 20.51 5.32
N LEU A 337 -14.18 20.40 4.60
CA LEU A 337 -15.47 19.99 5.12
C LEU A 337 -15.99 18.81 4.31
N TRP A 338 -16.21 17.68 4.96
CA TRP A 338 -16.88 16.55 4.32
C TRP A 338 -18.39 16.63 4.51
N THR A 339 -19.17 16.47 3.44
CA THR A 339 -20.64 16.67 3.50
C THR A 339 -21.45 15.40 3.32
N TYR A 340 -20.83 14.30 2.89
CA TYR A 340 -21.54 13.07 2.56
C TYR A 340 -21.57 12.09 3.75
N PHE A 341 -22.72 12.05 4.41
CA PHE A 341 -23.04 11.08 5.45
C PHE A 341 -24.38 10.43 5.13
N ASN A 342 -24.53 9.15 5.44
CA ASN A 342 -25.79 8.43 5.29
C ASN A 342 -26.03 7.53 6.52
N GLN A 343 -27.12 6.77 6.53
CA GLN A 343 -27.47 5.92 7.68
C GLN A 343 -26.40 4.87 8.03
N ARG A 344 -25.55 4.51 7.05
CA ARG A 344 -24.51 3.48 7.18
C ARG A 344 -23.10 4.08 7.29
N ILE A 345 -22.90 5.30 6.80
CA ILE A 345 -21.67 6.09 6.89
C ILE A 345 -21.90 7.23 7.89
N ASN A 346 -21.64 6.95 9.15
CA ASN A 346 -21.77 7.91 10.25
C ASN A 346 -20.43 8.36 10.83
N ARG A 347 -19.32 7.70 10.46
CA ARG A 347 -17.97 7.99 10.94
C ARG A 347 -16.98 7.71 9.83
N ILE A 348 -16.06 8.63 9.61
CA ILE A 348 -15.09 8.57 8.52
C ILE A 348 -13.69 8.75 9.10
N PRO A 349 -12.79 7.76 8.95
CA PRO A 349 -11.38 7.94 9.28
C PRO A 349 -10.75 8.94 8.32
N VAL A 350 -9.96 9.84 8.87
CA VAL A 350 -9.13 10.79 8.12
C VAL A 350 -7.67 10.54 8.50
N VAL A 351 -6.80 10.35 7.53
CA VAL A 351 -5.35 10.27 7.77
C VAL A 351 -4.68 11.44 7.09
N VAL A 352 -4.10 12.32 7.89
CA VAL A 352 -3.37 13.50 7.43
C VAL A 352 -1.88 13.17 7.48
N THR A 353 -1.17 13.23 6.37
CA THR A 353 0.26 12.91 6.30
C THR A 353 1.05 14.11 5.84
N ASP A 354 1.98 14.56 6.66
CA ASP A 354 2.86 15.69 6.37
C ASP A 354 4.33 15.22 6.19
N PRO A 355 5.34 16.12 6.13
CA PRO A 355 6.75 15.72 6.05
C PRO A 355 7.27 14.90 7.24
N VAL A 356 6.64 14.96 8.42
CA VAL A 356 7.08 14.22 9.62
C VAL A 356 6.31 12.92 9.84
N GLY A 357 5.12 12.77 9.27
CA GLY A 357 4.41 11.49 9.24
C GLY A 357 2.88 11.59 9.28
N PRO A 358 2.19 10.44 9.43
CA PRO A 358 0.74 10.39 9.47
C PRO A 358 0.16 10.74 10.85
N LEU A 359 -0.95 11.47 10.84
CA LEU A 359 -1.83 11.81 11.95
C LEU A 359 -3.22 11.25 11.63
N MET A 360 -3.77 10.44 12.53
CA MET A 360 -5.08 9.83 12.36
C MET A 360 -6.15 10.61 13.12
N ASN A 361 -7.26 10.90 12.44
CA ASN A 361 -8.44 11.53 13.00
C ASN A 361 -9.71 10.77 12.58
N LEU A 362 -10.84 11.11 13.17
CA LEU A 362 -12.15 10.54 12.88
C LEU A 362 -13.19 11.68 12.87
N ILE A 363 -13.90 11.85 11.75
CA ILE A 363 -14.98 12.83 11.62
C ILE A 363 -16.34 12.14 11.59
N ASP A 364 -17.40 12.89 11.90
CA ASP A 364 -18.79 12.43 11.79
C ASP A 364 -19.73 13.56 11.31
N LYS A 365 -21.03 13.28 11.23
CA LYS A 365 -22.02 14.26 10.75
C LYS A 365 -22.17 15.50 11.62
N ASP A 366 -21.80 15.40 12.90
CA ASP A 366 -21.93 16.49 13.89
C ASP A 366 -20.61 17.28 13.98
N ASP A 367 -19.48 16.65 13.66
CA ASP A 367 -18.15 17.26 13.50
C ASP A 367 -17.49 16.83 12.17
N PRO A 368 -17.92 17.41 11.03
CA PRO A 368 -17.50 17.00 9.68
C PRO A 368 -16.20 17.66 9.19
N GLU A 369 -15.62 18.56 9.99
CA GLU A 369 -14.46 19.35 9.63
C GLU A 369 -13.17 18.55 9.85
N PHE A 370 -12.23 18.69 8.92
CA PHE A 370 -10.90 18.12 9.05
C PHE A 370 -9.88 19.00 8.32
N GLY A 371 -8.61 18.87 8.71
CA GLY A 371 -7.59 19.76 8.19
C GLY A 371 -6.21 19.42 8.70
N TRP A 372 -5.30 20.35 8.47
CA TRP A 372 -3.92 20.28 8.94
C TRP A 372 -3.44 21.67 9.33
N GLN A 373 -2.63 21.74 10.39
CA GLN A 373 -1.97 22.97 10.80
C GLN A 373 -0.47 22.72 10.95
N ASN A 374 0.32 23.65 10.44
CA ASN A 374 1.77 23.54 10.44
C ASN A 374 2.35 23.78 11.84
N PHE A 375 2.79 22.70 12.49
CA PHE A 375 3.53 22.75 13.75
C PHE A 375 5.01 22.38 13.59
N LEU A 376 5.52 22.32 12.35
CA LEU A 376 6.88 21.89 12.06
C LEU A 376 7.89 22.96 12.48
N LYS A 377 8.76 22.61 13.44
CA LYS A 377 9.78 23.54 13.95
C LYS A 377 11.12 23.45 13.24
N GLN A 378 11.42 22.30 12.64
CA GLN A 378 12.72 21.96 12.04
C GLN A 378 12.61 21.69 10.54
N TYR A 379 11.48 22.03 9.93
CA TYR A 379 11.28 21.85 8.51
C TYR A 379 11.85 23.03 7.73
N SER A 380 12.67 22.74 6.73
CA SER A 380 13.10 23.67 5.70
C SER A 380 12.58 23.18 4.35
N ASP A 381 11.98 24.09 3.60
CA ASP A 381 11.53 23.79 2.25
C ASP A 381 12.74 23.43 1.36
N PRO A 382 12.70 22.35 0.57
CA PRO A 382 13.77 22.03 -0.37
C PRO A 382 14.00 23.18 -1.37
N VAL A 383 15.22 23.68 -1.42
CA VAL A 383 15.65 24.78 -2.29
C VAL A 383 16.92 24.41 -3.03
N LEU A 384 17.16 25.06 -4.17
CA LEU A 384 18.41 24.91 -4.89
C LEU A 384 19.54 25.54 -4.09
N HIS A 385 20.67 24.84 -4.03
CA HIS A 385 21.92 25.35 -3.49
C HIS A 385 22.90 25.61 -4.62
N ALA A 386 23.69 26.67 -4.51
CA ALA A 386 24.82 26.88 -5.40
C ALA A 386 25.80 25.70 -5.27
N VAL A 387 26.36 25.25 -6.39
CA VAL A 387 27.40 24.21 -6.41
C VAL A 387 28.70 24.84 -6.89
N ASP A 388 29.38 25.50 -5.97
CA ASP A 388 30.55 26.35 -6.16
C ASP A 388 31.82 25.72 -5.57
N VAL A 389 32.04 24.43 -5.84
CA VAL A 389 33.28 23.76 -5.46
C VAL A 389 34.44 24.34 -6.27
N ASP A 390 35.38 24.98 -5.58
CA ASP A 390 36.49 25.70 -6.16
C ASP A 390 37.53 24.74 -6.76
N THR A 391 37.39 24.46 -8.04
CA THR A 391 38.29 23.61 -8.82
C THR A 391 39.30 24.41 -9.62
N GLY A 392 39.82 25.49 -9.04
CA GLY A 392 40.75 26.33 -9.77
C GLY A 392 41.29 27.51 -8.99
N TRP A 393 41.98 28.39 -9.71
CA TRP A 393 42.37 29.69 -9.17
C TRP A 393 41.54 30.77 -9.82
N SER A 394 40.91 31.58 -8.98
CA SER A 394 40.18 32.78 -9.38
C SER A 394 40.90 34.04 -8.91
N ILE A 395 40.89 35.06 -9.76
CA ILE A 395 41.38 36.40 -9.39
C ILE A 395 40.28 37.43 -9.63
N THR A 396 40.19 38.42 -8.75
CA THR A 396 39.27 39.55 -8.96
C THR A 396 39.89 40.57 -9.89
N ILE A 397 39.34 40.71 -11.10
CA ILE A 397 39.77 41.71 -12.07
C ILE A 397 38.85 42.94 -11.96
N PRO A 398 39.37 44.16 -11.78
CA PRO A 398 38.55 45.37 -11.72
C PRO A 398 37.63 45.49 -12.95
N TYR A 399 36.36 45.83 -12.72
CA TYR A 399 35.29 45.93 -13.74
C TYR A 399 34.84 44.63 -14.40
N LEU A 400 35.58 43.52 -14.25
CA LEU A 400 35.25 42.18 -14.79
C LEU A 400 34.81 41.19 -13.70
N GLY A 401 35.07 41.48 -12.43
CA GLY A 401 34.68 40.63 -11.30
C GLY A 401 35.65 39.48 -11.08
N GLU A 402 35.19 38.44 -10.37
CA GLU A 402 35.96 37.23 -10.14
C GLU A 402 36.09 36.43 -11.44
N THR A 403 37.33 36.21 -11.89
CA THR A 403 37.67 35.53 -13.14
C THR A 403 38.56 34.33 -12.85
N LYS A 404 38.09 33.14 -13.24
CA LYS A 404 38.85 31.90 -13.11
C LYS A 404 39.97 31.87 -14.17
N ILE A 405 41.20 31.67 -13.73
CA ILE A 405 42.42 31.75 -14.57
C ILE A 405 43.12 30.40 -14.74
N VAL A 406 42.84 29.44 -13.87
CA VAL A 406 43.35 28.07 -13.93
C VAL A 406 42.24 27.15 -13.48
N ASN A 407 41.96 26.11 -14.26
CA ASN A 407 41.07 25.01 -13.87
C ASN A 407 41.92 23.78 -13.57
N TRP A 408 41.52 23.00 -12.56
CA TRP A 408 42.03 21.65 -12.35
C TRP A 408 40.88 20.66 -12.27
N MET A 409 41.20 19.40 -12.59
CA MET A 409 40.29 18.30 -12.38
C MET A 409 40.05 18.13 -10.87
N PRO A 410 38.78 18.08 -10.40
CA PRO A 410 38.49 17.85 -9.00
C PRO A 410 39.10 16.53 -8.52
N ASP A 411 39.54 16.50 -7.28
CA ASP A 411 39.89 15.24 -6.64
C ASP A 411 38.65 14.37 -6.37
N GLU A 412 38.84 13.15 -5.87
CA GLU A 412 37.73 12.22 -5.67
C GLU A 412 36.68 12.73 -4.65
N GLN A 413 37.11 13.47 -3.62
CA GLN A 413 36.19 14.03 -2.62
C GLN A 413 35.48 15.27 -3.16
N GLU A 414 36.19 16.17 -3.83
CA GLU A 414 35.61 17.33 -4.50
C GLU A 414 34.59 16.90 -5.55
N ALA A 415 34.92 15.87 -6.34
CA ALA A 415 34.01 15.32 -7.34
C ALA A 415 32.77 14.69 -6.71
N LEU A 416 32.92 13.99 -5.59
CA LEU A 416 31.78 13.45 -4.84
C LEU A 416 30.88 14.58 -4.30
N ASP A 417 31.47 15.63 -3.72
CA ASP A 417 30.72 16.79 -3.22
C ASP A 417 29.95 17.50 -4.35
N ILE A 418 30.57 17.66 -5.53
CA ILE A 418 29.92 18.19 -6.74
C ILE A 418 28.76 17.30 -7.18
N VAL A 419 29.00 15.99 -7.31
CA VAL A 419 27.98 15.01 -7.73
C VAL A 419 26.79 15.02 -6.78
N ASP A 420 27.05 14.95 -5.48
CA ASP A 420 26.04 14.90 -4.43
C ASP A 420 25.16 16.15 -4.47
N ALA A 421 25.77 17.33 -4.57
CA ALA A 421 25.06 18.60 -4.62
C ALA A 421 24.26 18.79 -5.92
N VAL A 422 24.81 18.39 -7.08
CA VAL A 422 24.09 18.46 -8.36
C VAL A 422 22.91 17.49 -8.37
N LEU A 423 23.08 16.24 -7.91
CA LEU A 423 21.98 15.28 -7.84
C LEU A 423 20.89 15.71 -6.85
N GLU A 424 21.26 16.34 -5.74
CA GLU A 424 20.30 16.93 -4.80
C GLU A 424 19.52 18.08 -5.44
N ASN A 425 20.19 18.97 -6.16
CA ASN A 425 19.52 20.03 -6.92
C ASN A 425 18.58 19.47 -8.00
N VAL A 426 18.97 18.39 -8.69
CA VAL A 426 18.06 17.68 -9.61
C VAL A 426 16.87 17.13 -8.83
N ARG A 427 17.08 16.49 -7.67
CA ARG A 427 16.00 15.99 -6.81
C ARG A 427 15.02 17.11 -6.46
N VAL A 428 15.53 18.27 -6.03
CA VAL A 428 14.74 19.48 -5.73
C VAL A 428 13.93 19.94 -6.94
N ALA A 429 14.46 19.83 -8.17
CA ALA A 429 13.69 20.11 -9.37
C ALA A 429 12.50 19.14 -9.53
N PHE A 430 12.68 17.83 -9.29
CA PHE A 430 11.60 16.81 -9.36
C PHE A 430 10.58 16.86 -8.19
N ILE A 431 10.96 17.55 -7.11
CA ILE A 431 10.14 18.51 -6.35
C ILE A 431 8.85 19.00 -7.02
N GLU A 432 9.10 19.88 -8.00
CA GLU A 432 8.13 20.74 -8.64
C GLU A 432 7.10 19.93 -9.42
N LYS A 433 5.83 20.24 -9.17
CA LYS A 433 4.69 19.57 -9.80
C LYS A 433 4.06 20.43 -10.89
N ASP A 434 4.26 21.73 -10.84
CA ASP A 434 3.92 22.65 -11.92
C ASP A 434 4.93 22.51 -13.07
N PRO A 435 4.50 22.23 -14.32
CA PRO A 435 5.41 22.01 -15.43
C PRO A 435 6.29 23.22 -15.78
N ALA A 436 5.79 24.45 -15.62
CA ALA A 436 6.54 25.66 -15.94
C ALA A 436 7.64 25.90 -14.89
N ARG A 437 7.33 25.75 -13.60
CA ARG A 437 8.32 25.80 -12.52
C ARG A 437 9.32 24.67 -12.61
N PHE A 438 8.88 23.45 -12.89
CA PHE A 438 9.77 22.31 -13.10
C PHE A 438 10.80 22.62 -14.19
N SER A 439 10.36 23.10 -15.36
CA SER A 439 11.27 23.46 -16.45
C SER A 439 12.22 24.60 -16.06
N GLN A 440 11.74 25.59 -15.32
CA GLN A 440 12.55 26.73 -14.86
C GLN A 440 13.62 26.30 -13.85
N VAL A 441 13.25 25.48 -12.86
CA VAL A 441 14.14 25.00 -11.79
C VAL A 441 15.15 24.03 -12.37
N LEU A 442 14.71 23.05 -13.16
CA LEU A 442 15.62 22.09 -13.81
C LEU A 442 16.62 22.82 -14.73
N GLY A 443 16.20 23.84 -15.48
CA GLY A 443 17.06 24.63 -16.36
C GLY A 443 18.16 25.42 -15.64
N ARG A 444 18.09 25.57 -14.31
CA ARG A 444 19.19 26.14 -13.50
C ARG A 444 20.22 25.09 -13.08
N VAL A 445 19.86 23.82 -13.13
CA VAL A 445 20.66 22.67 -12.67
C VAL A 445 21.33 21.96 -13.85
N ILE A 446 20.65 21.92 -15.00
CA ILE A 446 21.16 21.29 -16.21
C ILE A 446 21.73 22.32 -17.19
N SER A 447 22.75 21.93 -17.93
CA SER A 447 23.32 22.70 -19.03
C SER A 447 23.62 21.76 -20.20
N SER A 448 22.56 21.40 -20.94
CA SER A 448 22.61 20.39 -21.99
C SER A 448 21.97 20.91 -23.28
N GLU A 449 22.62 20.67 -24.42
CA GLU A 449 22.03 20.92 -25.74
C GLU A 449 20.81 20.02 -26.02
N GLN A 450 20.69 18.90 -25.29
CA GLN A 450 19.61 17.92 -25.41
C GLN A 450 18.79 17.82 -24.12
N ALA A 451 18.47 18.96 -23.50
CA ALA A 451 17.74 19.05 -22.23
C ALA A 451 16.49 18.14 -22.14
N GLY A 452 15.72 18.00 -23.21
CA GLY A 452 14.54 17.13 -23.23
C GLY A 452 14.84 15.62 -23.19
N ALA A 453 15.97 15.18 -23.74
CA ALA A 453 16.43 13.79 -23.64
C ALA A 453 16.98 13.52 -22.24
N LEU A 454 17.80 14.43 -21.73
CA LEU A 454 18.34 14.38 -20.37
C LEU A 454 17.20 14.32 -19.32
N GLN A 455 16.17 15.16 -19.46
CA GLN A 455 15.00 15.13 -18.58
C GLN A 455 14.32 13.74 -18.57
N LYS A 456 14.20 13.08 -19.72
CA LYS A 456 13.59 11.73 -19.81
C LYS A 456 14.44 10.68 -19.11
N GLU A 457 15.77 10.75 -19.25
CA GLU A 457 16.68 9.85 -18.52
C GLU A 457 16.61 10.09 -17.02
N LEU A 458 16.63 11.35 -16.59
CA LEU A 458 16.44 11.73 -15.19
C LEU A 458 15.11 11.22 -14.62
N ALA A 459 14.02 11.32 -15.37
CA ALA A 459 12.70 10.85 -14.93
C ALA A 459 12.69 9.35 -14.58
N LYS A 460 13.53 8.52 -15.23
CA LYS A 460 13.64 7.09 -14.89
C LYS A 460 14.15 6.85 -13.48
N LEU A 461 15.01 7.75 -12.96
CA LEU A 461 15.58 7.65 -11.62
C LEU A 461 14.74 8.41 -10.58
N PHE A 462 14.30 9.62 -10.91
CA PHE A 462 13.70 10.56 -9.96
C PHE A 462 12.17 10.48 -9.87
N SER A 463 11.49 9.88 -10.85
CA SER A 463 10.04 9.68 -10.86
C SER A 463 9.67 8.31 -11.45
N PRO A 464 10.17 7.20 -10.89
CA PRO A 464 9.87 5.87 -11.40
C PRO A 464 8.39 5.55 -11.25
N ASN A 465 7.81 4.85 -12.21
CA ASN A 465 6.43 4.41 -12.12
C ASN A 465 6.23 3.50 -10.90
N VAL A 466 5.32 3.88 -10.02
CA VAL A 466 4.88 3.05 -8.90
C VAL A 466 3.54 2.40 -9.22
N THR A 467 3.28 1.30 -8.52
CA THR A 467 2.04 0.55 -8.66
C THR A 467 0.87 1.44 -8.23
N GLY A 468 -0.16 1.60 -9.07
CA GLY A 468 -1.31 2.45 -8.75
C GLY A 468 -1.15 3.95 -9.03
N GLY A 469 -0.25 4.34 -9.94
CA GLY A 469 -0.25 5.66 -10.58
C GLY A 469 0.04 6.86 -9.67
N GLY A 470 0.39 6.64 -8.40
CA GLY A 470 0.78 7.69 -7.46
C GLY A 470 2.08 8.39 -7.89
N ALA A 471 2.23 9.67 -7.55
CA ALA A 471 3.47 10.39 -7.77
C ALA A 471 4.54 9.84 -6.81
N SER A 472 5.56 9.16 -7.36
CA SER A 472 6.74 8.75 -6.61
C SER A 472 7.77 9.86 -6.61
N SER A 473 8.62 9.89 -5.60
CA SER A 473 9.77 10.79 -5.57
C SER A 473 10.94 10.16 -4.83
N VAL A 474 12.14 10.45 -5.34
CA VAL A 474 13.38 10.17 -4.61
C VAL A 474 13.40 11.07 -3.38
N GLN A 475 13.49 10.43 -2.21
CA GLN A 475 13.55 11.11 -0.92
C GLN A 475 14.98 11.53 -0.60
N ALA A 476 15.94 10.64 -0.81
CA ALA A 476 17.35 10.87 -0.55
C ALA A 476 18.23 9.89 -1.33
N PHE A 477 19.46 10.32 -1.58
CA PHE A 477 20.57 9.46 -2.01
C PHE A 477 21.41 9.04 -0.80
N SER A 478 21.98 7.84 -0.85
CA SER A 478 22.90 7.34 0.17
C SER A 478 24.02 6.49 -0.46
N ASP A 479 25.10 6.30 0.30
CA ASP A 479 26.20 5.40 -0.06
C ASP A 479 26.85 5.71 -1.42
N MET A 480 26.87 6.99 -1.81
CA MET A 480 27.44 7.44 -3.08
C MET A 480 28.96 7.30 -3.10
N LYS A 481 29.48 6.84 -4.23
CA LYS A 481 30.92 6.63 -4.48
C LYS A 481 31.26 6.90 -5.94
N ILE A 482 32.45 7.44 -6.14
CA ILE A 482 33.07 7.58 -7.45
C ILE A 482 33.79 6.27 -7.80
N ASN A 483 33.42 5.67 -8.93
CA ASN A 483 34.04 4.45 -9.45
C ASN A 483 35.08 4.73 -10.55
N GLY A 484 35.04 5.92 -11.13
CA GLY A 484 35.99 6.37 -12.14
C GLY A 484 35.70 7.79 -12.57
N MET A 485 36.74 8.52 -12.93
CA MET A 485 36.64 9.89 -13.43
C MET A 485 37.52 10.08 -14.66
N ARG A 486 37.11 10.98 -15.54
CA ARG A 486 37.93 11.49 -16.65
C ARG A 486 37.58 12.95 -16.89
N GLU A 487 38.55 13.72 -17.34
CA GLU A 487 38.35 15.09 -17.80
C GLU A 487 37.53 15.10 -19.11
N LEU A 488 36.75 16.15 -19.33
CA LEU A 488 36.05 16.39 -20.59
C LEU A 488 36.92 17.27 -21.51
N ASP A 489 36.93 16.97 -22.81
CA ASP A 489 37.80 17.66 -23.77
C ASP A 489 37.33 19.09 -24.11
N ASP A 490 36.02 19.36 -24.08
CA ASP A 490 35.31 20.65 -24.26
C ASP A 490 33.80 20.42 -24.02
N PRO A 491 33.11 21.15 -23.10
CA PRO A 491 33.56 22.24 -22.24
C PRO A 491 34.30 21.77 -20.97
N ASP A 492 34.89 22.71 -20.23
CA ASP A 492 35.57 22.48 -18.95
C ASP A 492 34.65 21.74 -17.98
N GLY A 493 35.08 20.53 -17.60
CA GLY A 493 34.30 19.65 -16.77
C GLY A 493 34.90 18.26 -16.63
N PHE A 494 34.15 17.35 -16.01
CA PHE A 494 34.56 15.97 -15.83
C PHE A 494 33.38 15.02 -15.99
N SER A 495 33.70 13.81 -16.40
CA SER A 495 32.79 12.68 -16.47
C SER A 495 33.07 11.76 -15.29
N ALA A 496 32.04 11.44 -14.50
CA ALA A 496 32.11 10.58 -13.34
C ALA A 496 31.22 9.36 -13.49
N THR A 497 31.79 8.17 -13.34
CA THR A 497 31.04 6.94 -13.12
C THR A 497 30.79 6.80 -11.63
N ILE A 498 29.54 6.78 -11.21
CA ILE A 498 29.17 6.71 -9.80
C ILE A 498 28.30 5.51 -9.50
N SER A 499 28.29 5.09 -8.25
CA SER A 499 27.31 4.13 -7.73
C SER A 499 26.81 4.59 -6.38
N GLY A 500 25.55 4.28 -6.08
CA GLY A 500 24.93 4.60 -4.81
C GLY A 500 23.58 3.92 -4.66
N SER A 501 22.84 4.35 -3.64
CA SER A 501 21.47 3.93 -3.40
C SER A 501 20.53 5.13 -3.36
N ALA A 502 19.30 4.94 -3.84
CA ALA A 502 18.23 5.93 -3.77
C ALA A 502 17.01 5.34 -3.06
N ASN A 503 16.46 6.10 -2.11
CA ASN A 503 15.20 5.77 -1.45
C ASN A 503 14.06 6.47 -2.17
N ILE A 504 13.14 5.69 -2.72
CA ILE A 504 11.95 6.17 -3.41
C ILE A 504 10.75 5.92 -2.50
N SER A 505 9.90 6.94 -2.39
CA SER A 505 8.63 6.83 -1.70
C SER A 505 7.49 7.27 -2.61
N ALA A 506 6.40 6.51 -2.58
CA ALA A 506 5.11 6.92 -3.10
C ALA A 506 4.05 6.75 -2.01
N ARG A 507 3.12 7.69 -1.96
CA ARG A 507 2.02 7.70 -0.98
C ARG A 507 0.70 7.67 -1.73
N HIS A 508 -0.17 6.72 -1.38
CA HIS A 508 -1.53 6.62 -1.92
C HIS A 508 -2.42 5.79 -1.00
N TRP A 509 -3.69 6.17 -0.85
CA TRP A 509 -4.72 5.39 -0.13
C TRP A 509 -4.34 5.03 1.32
N GLY A 510 -3.57 5.90 1.99
CA GLY A 510 -3.06 5.67 3.35
C GLY A 510 -1.84 4.76 3.44
N HIS A 511 -1.34 4.28 2.31
CA HIS A 511 -0.15 3.44 2.22
C HIS A 511 1.07 4.27 1.77
N ILE A 512 2.25 3.84 2.22
CA ILE A 512 3.53 4.40 1.78
C ILE A 512 4.34 3.27 1.17
N ASP A 513 4.39 3.20 -0.16
CA ASP A 513 5.28 2.30 -0.89
C ASP A 513 6.69 2.91 -0.84
N GLN A 514 7.58 2.25 -0.11
CA GLN A 514 8.99 2.63 -0.01
C GLN A 514 9.89 1.55 -0.60
N ARG A 515 10.74 1.95 -1.52
CA ARG A 515 11.69 1.06 -2.19
C ARG A 515 13.07 1.70 -2.21
N GLN A 516 14.08 0.87 -1.98
CA GLN A 516 15.46 1.27 -2.17
C GLN A 516 15.97 0.62 -3.46
N PHE A 517 16.67 1.40 -4.27
CA PHE A 517 17.31 0.91 -5.49
C PHE A 517 18.78 1.26 -5.44
N GLN A 518 19.61 0.31 -5.89
CA GLN A 518 21.01 0.55 -6.19
C GLN A 518 21.12 1.01 -7.63
N PHE A 519 21.97 2.00 -7.88
CA PHE A 519 22.20 2.53 -9.22
C PHE A 519 23.69 2.59 -9.54
N GLN A 520 23.97 2.56 -10.84
CA GLN A 520 25.23 2.98 -11.42
C GLN A 520 24.94 3.96 -12.55
N LEU A 521 25.58 5.13 -12.51
CA LEU A 521 25.34 6.24 -13.44
C LEU A 521 26.67 6.70 -14.03
N LEU A 522 26.63 7.19 -15.26
CA LEU A 522 27.67 8.02 -15.86
C LEU A 522 27.13 9.44 -15.96
N LEU A 523 27.82 10.39 -15.35
CA LEU A 523 27.44 11.80 -15.31
C LEU A 523 28.52 12.62 -16.01
N ASP A 524 28.10 13.52 -16.90
CA ASP A 524 28.98 14.57 -17.42
C ASP A 524 28.60 15.88 -16.72
N LEU A 525 29.57 16.46 -16.00
CA LEU A 525 29.42 17.64 -15.17
C LEU A 525 30.30 18.74 -15.72
N ILE A 526 29.72 19.93 -15.87
CA ILE A 526 30.40 21.09 -16.46
C ILE A 526 30.23 22.29 -15.56
N GLU A 527 31.21 23.19 -15.57
CA GLU A 527 31.16 24.43 -14.81
C GLU A 527 30.67 25.57 -15.70
N VAL A 528 29.56 26.21 -15.32
CA VAL A 528 28.98 27.35 -16.05
C VAL A 528 28.71 28.48 -15.06
N ASP A 529 29.33 29.63 -15.27
CA ASP A 529 29.25 30.79 -14.38
C ASP A 529 29.66 30.46 -12.93
N GLN A 530 30.76 29.70 -12.75
CA GLN A 530 31.26 29.23 -11.45
C GLN A 530 30.27 28.33 -10.68
N GLN A 531 29.39 27.64 -11.42
CA GLN A 531 28.42 26.70 -10.87
C GLN A 531 28.49 25.38 -11.63
N TRP A 532 28.64 24.29 -10.90
CA TRP A 532 28.59 22.96 -11.48
C TRP A 532 27.16 22.60 -11.89
N ARG A 533 27.02 22.09 -13.11
CA ARG A 533 25.74 21.72 -13.72
C ARG A 533 25.86 20.37 -14.41
N LEU A 534 24.72 19.68 -14.53
CA LEU A 534 24.62 18.42 -15.24
C LEU A 534 24.49 18.67 -16.75
N ALA A 535 25.47 18.21 -17.52
CA ALA A 535 25.47 18.28 -18.98
C ALA A 535 24.83 17.05 -19.62
N ASP A 536 25.13 15.86 -19.11
CA ASP A 536 24.56 14.61 -19.58
C ASP A 536 24.49 13.55 -18.47
N LEU A 537 23.58 12.59 -18.63
CA LEU A 537 23.41 11.45 -17.74
C LEU A 537 23.08 10.20 -18.55
N THR A 538 23.85 9.14 -18.30
CA THR A 538 23.54 7.79 -18.77
C THR A 538 23.31 6.87 -17.59
N VAL A 539 22.15 6.22 -17.56
CA VAL A 539 21.85 5.15 -16.61
C VAL A 539 22.55 3.86 -17.06
N ILE A 540 23.57 3.41 -16.31
CA ILE A 540 24.29 2.17 -16.61
C ILE A 540 23.50 0.97 -16.08
N ASP A 541 23.07 1.03 -14.82
CA ASP A 541 22.33 -0.05 -14.15
C ASP A 541 21.45 0.51 -13.04
N ILE A 542 20.24 -0.05 -12.87
CA ILE A 542 19.35 0.22 -11.73
C ILE A 542 18.74 -1.10 -11.30
N LYS A 543 18.93 -1.46 -10.04
CA LYS A 543 18.41 -2.70 -9.45
C LYS A 543 17.70 -2.40 -8.14
N GLN A 544 16.52 -2.98 -7.97
CA GLN A 544 15.84 -2.93 -6.67
C GLN A 544 16.68 -3.71 -5.64
N ALA A 545 16.98 -3.07 -4.52
CA ALA A 545 17.59 -3.75 -3.38
C ALA A 545 16.60 -4.78 -2.84
N LYS A 546 17.06 -6.03 -2.69
CA LYS A 546 16.22 -7.14 -2.19
C LYS A 546 16.00 -7.08 -0.69
#